data_AF-A0A957L7T4-F1
#
_entry.id   AF-A0A957L7T4-F1
#
_cell.length_a   1.000
_cell.length_b   1.000
_cell.length_c   1.000
_cell.angle_alpha   90.00
_cell.angle_beta   90.00
_cell.angle_gamma   90.00
#
_symmetry.space_group_name_H-M   'P 1'
#
loop_
_entity.id
_entity.type
_entity.pdbx_description
1 polymer ?
#
loop_
_entity_poly.entity_id
_entity_poly.type
_entity_poly.pdbx_seq_one_letter_code
_entity_poly.pdbx_strand_id
1 'polypeptide(L)'
;MKADSLRIGKVFSTGGDVHYVLPHFQREYAWEKKDWQTLLKDVFSIYDIYSDQQQPEHFMGALVVINDGTRNGTVPVFRLVDGQQRLTTISLVLCALSEIVAEEYPTLHKKIRRLLVNEDERGTLYYKLLPTLKYGDRASYTAIIDNKEIPQQIESRIPAAYDYLVKELDKQHRLEQIDPEQLFAVLVSCLQVVFIDLDQRERPYEIFESLNYKGKPLTQADLVRNYIAMKLPESKQEDVFKDYWSPIEETLLEKQTVGRSGVGELTAFLRHYFTYMSGALIKQDHVYSRFRDRGESLTIEQFMHELARLKRFAGYYDRLLRPENEPNEE
;
A
#
# COMPACT_ATOMS: atom_id res chain seq x y z
N MET A 1 -1.10 16.26 -14.11
CA MET A 1 -0.15 15.16 -13.94
C MET A 1 1.26 15.69 -14.21
N LYS A 2 2.14 15.58 -13.22
CA LYS A 2 3.58 15.80 -13.40
C LYS A 2 4.30 14.48 -13.15
N ALA A 3 5.26 14.13 -14.00
CA ALA A 3 6.01 12.89 -13.89
C ALA A 3 7.51 13.20 -13.92
N ASP A 4 8.21 12.79 -12.87
CA ASP A 4 9.64 13.00 -12.70
C ASP A 4 10.33 11.68 -12.33
N SER A 5 11.56 11.46 -12.82
CA SER A 5 12.39 10.35 -12.31
C SER A 5 13.06 10.77 -11.01
N LEU A 6 12.77 10.07 -9.92
CA LEU A 6 13.34 10.34 -8.60
C LEU A 6 14.08 9.13 -8.06
N ARG A 7 15.29 9.37 -7.52
CA ARG A 7 15.99 8.40 -6.67
C ARG A 7 15.27 8.26 -5.33
N ILE A 8 15.31 7.08 -4.72
CA ILE A 8 14.67 6.80 -3.42
C ILE A 8 15.08 7.78 -2.33
N GLY A 9 16.36 8.20 -2.31
CA GLY A 9 16.82 9.24 -1.40
C GLY A 9 16.03 10.55 -1.50
N LYS A 10 15.71 10.97 -2.71
CA LYS A 10 14.92 12.18 -2.97
C LYS A 10 13.44 11.99 -2.69
N VAL A 11 12.91 10.77 -2.85
CA VAL A 11 11.54 10.44 -2.42
C VAL A 11 11.38 10.65 -0.92
N PHE A 12 12.27 10.08 -0.10
CA PHE A 12 12.21 10.26 1.36
C PHE A 12 12.77 11.60 1.87
N SER A 13 13.31 12.44 0.98
CA SER A 13 13.93 13.71 1.36
C SER A 13 13.91 14.68 0.18
N THR A 14 12.73 15.26 -0.12
CA THR A 14 12.51 16.31 -1.13
C THR A 14 13.09 17.67 -0.71
N GLY A 15 14.34 17.70 -0.26
CA GLY A 15 14.98 18.91 0.28
C GLY A 15 14.63 19.22 1.75
N GLY A 16 13.98 18.29 2.46
CA GLY A 16 13.57 18.43 3.85
C GLY A 16 12.60 17.34 4.29
N ASP A 17 11.65 17.71 5.14
CA ASP A 17 10.58 16.83 5.60
C ASP A 17 9.56 16.53 4.50
N VAL A 18 8.96 15.36 4.59
CA VAL A 18 7.90 14.89 3.68
C VAL A 18 7.06 13.86 4.41
N HIS A 19 5.77 13.78 4.07
CA HIS A 19 4.88 12.81 4.67
C HIS A 19 4.06 12.09 3.61
N TYR A 20 4.31 10.80 3.45
CA TYR A 20 3.51 9.90 2.62
C TYR A 20 2.53 9.14 3.48
N VAL A 21 1.23 9.29 3.20
CA VAL A 21 0.18 8.57 3.93
C VAL A 21 -0.53 7.61 2.98
N LEU A 22 -0.67 6.35 3.41
CA LEU A 22 -1.55 5.40 2.75
C LEU A 22 -2.98 5.68 3.21
N PRO A 23 -3.90 6.04 2.30
CA PRO A 23 -5.28 6.26 2.67
C PRO A 23 -5.93 5.02 3.29
N HIS A 24 -6.98 5.22 4.09
CA HIS A 24 -7.71 4.14 4.78
C HIS A 24 -8.26 3.05 3.84
N PHE A 25 -8.52 3.42 2.58
CA PHE A 25 -9.03 2.55 1.53
C PHE A 25 -7.94 1.79 0.76
N GLN A 26 -6.67 1.95 1.11
CA GLN A 26 -5.61 1.12 0.53
C GLN A 26 -5.55 -0.27 1.15
N ARG A 27 -5.23 -1.28 0.33
CA ARG A 27 -5.00 -2.64 0.82
C ARG A 27 -3.82 -2.69 1.79
N GLU A 28 -3.82 -3.71 2.59
CA GLU A 28 -2.75 -4.05 3.50
C GLU A 28 -1.45 -4.43 2.79
N TYR A 29 -0.40 -4.53 3.57
CA TYR A 29 0.88 -5.06 3.14
C TYR A 29 0.74 -6.53 2.75
N ALA A 30 0.90 -6.79 1.45
CA ALA A 30 0.52 -8.04 0.79
C ALA A 30 1.70 -8.71 0.06
N TRP A 31 2.89 -8.12 0.12
CA TRP A 31 4.12 -8.77 -0.33
C TRP A 31 4.47 -9.95 0.57
N GLU A 32 5.04 -10.98 -0.05
CA GLU A 32 5.42 -12.24 0.57
C GLU A 32 6.93 -12.42 0.51
N LYS A 33 7.43 -13.47 1.17
CA LYS A 33 8.85 -13.80 1.21
C LYS A 33 9.53 -13.77 -0.16
N LYS A 34 8.87 -14.30 -1.20
CA LYS A 34 9.39 -14.26 -2.58
C LYS A 34 9.63 -12.82 -3.09
N ASP A 35 8.74 -11.90 -2.74
CA ASP A 35 8.81 -10.50 -3.18
C ASP A 35 9.94 -9.77 -2.44
N TRP A 36 10.10 -10.04 -1.13
CA TRP A 36 11.21 -9.52 -0.32
C TRP A 36 12.57 -10.03 -0.80
N GLN A 37 12.63 -11.32 -1.15
CA GLN A 37 13.82 -11.97 -1.72
C GLN A 37 14.20 -11.36 -3.07
N THR A 38 13.22 -11.13 -3.95
CA THR A 38 13.46 -10.46 -5.23
C THR A 38 14.01 -9.06 -5.01
N LEU A 39 13.39 -8.25 -4.15
CA LEU A 39 13.87 -6.90 -3.83
C LEU A 39 15.33 -6.92 -3.34
N LEU A 40 15.65 -7.75 -2.34
CA LEU A 40 17.01 -7.82 -1.81
C LEU A 40 18.01 -8.33 -2.84
N LYS A 41 17.63 -9.31 -3.66
CA LYS A 41 18.48 -9.81 -4.75
C LYS A 41 18.80 -8.69 -5.74
N ASP A 42 17.82 -7.87 -6.10
CA ASP A 42 18.03 -6.75 -7.02
C ASP A 42 18.97 -5.71 -6.38
N VAL A 43 18.77 -5.38 -5.09
CA VAL A 43 19.66 -4.49 -4.33
C VAL A 43 21.10 -5.01 -4.28
N PHE A 44 21.31 -6.28 -3.96
CA PHE A 44 22.66 -6.86 -3.92
C PHE A 44 23.30 -6.94 -5.30
N SER A 45 22.52 -7.24 -6.34
CA SER A 45 23.03 -7.25 -7.72
C SER A 45 23.54 -5.87 -8.16
N ILE A 46 22.90 -4.79 -7.68
CA ILE A 46 23.37 -3.41 -7.91
C ILE A 46 24.61 -3.12 -7.06
N TYR A 47 24.60 -3.56 -5.80
CA TYR A 47 25.73 -3.40 -4.87
C TYR A 47 27.02 -4.00 -5.44
N ASP A 48 26.96 -5.20 -6.04
CA ASP A 48 28.12 -5.91 -6.60
C ASP A 48 28.81 -5.15 -7.75
N ILE A 49 28.06 -4.30 -8.46
CA ILE A 49 28.57 -3.51 -9.60
C ILE A 49 28.69 -2.02 -9.26
N TYR A 50 28.37 -1.62 -8.02
CA TYR A 50 28.42 -0.23 -7.58
C TYR A 50 29.88 0.20 -7.37
N SER A 51 30.19 1.42 -7.82
CA SER A 51 31.39 2.15 -7.41
C SER A 51 31.14 3.65 -7.42
N ASP A 52 31.99 4.43 -6.78
CA ASP A 52 31.90 5.90 -6.82
C ASP A 52 31.91 6.48 -8.24
N GLN A 53 32.51 5.77 -9.18
CA GLN A 53 32.59 6.15 -10.59
C GLN A 53 31.41 5.61 -11.42
N GLN A 54 30.75 4.56 -10.95
CA GLN A 54 29.65 3.89 -11.63
C GLN A 54 28.50 3.64 -10.66
N GLN A 55 27.49 4.50 -10.72
CA GLN A 55 26.25 4.37 -9.97
C GLN A 55 25.18 3.77 -10.88
N PRO A 56 24.91 2.45 -10.84
CA PRO A 56 23.91 1.84 -11.70
C PRO A 56 22.54 2.38 -11.34
N GLU A 57 21.70 2.59 -12.35
CA GLU A 57 20.31 2.98 -12.13
C GLU A 57 19.43 1.73 -12.23
N HIS A 58 18.56 1.54 -11.24
CA HIS A 58 17.61 0.45 -11.22
C HIS A 58 16.18 0.98 -11.05
N PHE A 59 15.34 0.66 -12.02
CA PHE A 59 13.96 1.11 -12.05
C PHE A 59 13.05 0.24 -11.18
N MET A 60 12.53 0.82 -10.10
CA MET A 60 11.63 0.18 -9.15
C MET A 60 10.14 0.27 -9.58
N GLY A 61 9.83 1.02 -10.63
CA GLY A 61 8.45 1.25 -11.10
C GLY A 61 7.93 2.65 -10.81
N ALA A 62 6.60 2.82 -10.93
CA ALA A 62 5.94 4.09 -10.65
C ALA A 62 5.59 4.25 -9.16
N LEU A 63 5.67 5.48 -8.66
CA LEU A 63 5.12 5.90 -7.39
C LEU A 63 4.06 6.96 -7.67
N VAL A 64 2.79 6.62 -7.47
CA VAL A 64 1.67 7.49 -7.82
C VAL A 64 1.13 8.10 -6.55
N VAL A 65 1.06 9.43 -6.53
CA VAL A 65 0.63 10.18 -5.37
C VAL A 65 -0.38 11.25 -5.75
N ILE A 66 -1.16 11.69 -4.76
CA ILE A 66 -1.93 12.92 -4.82
C ILE A 66 -1.33 13.87 -3.79
N ASN A 67 -0.92 15.05 -4.24
CA ASN A 67 -0.48 16.12 -3.35
C ASN A 67 -1.66 16.64 -2.51
N ASP A 68 -1.55 16.51 -1.19
CA ASP A 68 -2.55 16.90 -0.19
C ASP A 68 -2.20 18.26 0.47
N GLY A 69 -1.33 19.03 -0.19
CA GLY A 69 -0.84 20.32 0.29
C GLY A 69 0.31 20.17 1.29
N THR A 70 0.50 21.21 2.08
CA THR A 70 1.59 21.32 3.05
C THR A 70 1.02 21.45 4.46
N ARG A 71 1.48 20.61 5.39
CA ARG A 71 1.12 20.69 6.82
C ARG A 71 2.25 21.37 7.59
N ASN A 72 1.88 22.03 8.69
CA ASN A 72 2.80 22.82 9.52
C ASN A 72 3.63 23.86 8.75
N GLY A 73 3.19 24.25 7.55
CA GLY A 73 3.85 25.21 6.67
C GLY A 73 5.09 24.68 5.93
N THR A 74 5.65 23.54 6.35
CA THR A 74 6.95 23.02 5.85
C THR A 74 6.90 21.59 5.32
N VAL A 75 5.89 20.79 5.66
CA VAL A 75 5.85 19.35 5.34
C VAL A 75 4.87 19.09 4.20
N PRO A 76 5.33 18.82 2.96
CA PRO A 76 4.47 18.35 1.89
C PRO A 76 3.86 16.99 2.25
N VAL A 77 2.54 16.86 2.06
CA VAL A 77 1.81 15.62 2.31
C VAL A 77 1.37 15.01 0.99
N PHE A 78 1.65 13.72 0.83
CA PHE A 78 1.30 12.95 -0.35
C PHE A 78 0.46 11.74 0.04
N ARG A 79 -0.75 11.63 -0.52
CA ARG A 79 -1.56 10.42 -0.42
C ARG A 79 -1.08 9.41 -1.45
N LEU A 80 -0.64 8.24 -0.98
CA LEU A 80 -0.15 7.17 -1.86
C LEU A 80 -1.32 6.45 -2.54
N VAL A 81 -1.27 6.43 -3.86
CA VAL A 81 -2.26 5.77 -4.71
C VAL A 81 -1.73 4.43 -5.22
N ASP A 82 -0.47 4.39 -5.68
CA ASP A 82 0.21 3.17 -6.12
C ASP A 82 1.71 3.21 -5.74
N GLY A 83 2.36 2.05 -5.68
CA GLY A 83 3.73 1.87 -5.23
C GLY A 83 3.88 1.61 -3.74
N GLN A 84 2.77 1.49 -3.01
CA GLN A 84 2.75 1.35 -1.56
C GLN A 84 3.56 0.15 -1.04
N GLN A 85 3.48 -1.01 -1.70
CA GLN A 85 4.16 -2.22 -1.24
C GLN A 85 5.68 -2.07 -1.35
N ARG A 86 6.14 -1.48 -2.46
CA ARG A 86 7.56 -1.19 -2.71
C ARG A 86 8.10 -0.18 -1.73
N LEU A 87 7.42 0.96 -1.58
CA LEU A 87 7.89 2.05 -0.72
C LEU A 87 7.93 1.61 0.76
N THR A 88 6.92 0.88 1.22
CA THR A 88 6.94 0.27 2.57
C THR A 88 8.10 -0.70 2.73
N THR A 89 8.34 -1.59 1.77
CA THR A 89 9.44 -2.57 1.88
C THR A 89 10.81 -1.90 1.86
N ILE A 90 11.03 -0.91 0.99
CA ILE A 90 12.27 -0.11 0.97
C ILE A 90 12.48 0.60 2.31
N SER A 91 11.41 1.17 2.88
CA SER A 91 11.49 1.76 4.21
C SER A 91 11.82 0.73 5.30
N LEU A 92 11.30 -0.50 5.22
CA LEU A 92 11.66 -1.57 6.14
C LEU A 92 13.11 -2.03 5.98
N VAL A 93 13.65 -2.05 4.75
CA VAL A 93 15.08 -2.30 4.49
C VAL A 93 15.93 -1.22 5.18
N LEU A 94 15.53 0.05 5.09
CA LEU A 94 16.18 1.15 5.80
C LEU A 94 16.08 0.99 7.33
N CYS A 95 14.92 0.58 7.87
CA CYS A 95 14.81 0.27 9.30
C CYS A 95 15.76 -0.86 9.72
N ALA A 96 15.82 -1.95 8.94
CA ALA A 96 16.69 -3.09 9.24
C ALA A 96 18.18 -2.70 9.20
N LEU A 97 18.59 -1.92 8.19
CA LEU A 97 19.94 -1.37 8.13
C LEU A 97 20.22 -0.42 9.31
N SER A 98 19.24 0.40 9.70
CA SER A 98 19.36 1.30 10.86
C SER A 98 19.59 0.54 12.17
N GLU A 99 19.00 -0.64 12.34
CA GLU A 99 19.18 -1.51 13.51
C GLU A 99 20.60 -2.08 13.54
N ILE A 100 21.06 -2.65 12.43
CA ILE A 100 22.39 -3.28 12.30
C ILE A 100 23.51 -2.28 12.61
N VAL A 101 23.37 -1.04 12.13
CA VAL A 101 24.44 -0.04 12.20
C VAL A 101 24.36 0.88 13.42
N ALA A 102 23.40 0.66 14.32
CA ALA A 102 23.09 1.58 15.42
C ALA A 102 24.27 1.81 16.38
N GLU A 103 25.00 0.74 16.74
CA GLU A 103 26.12 0.81 17.67
C GLU A 103 27.45 1.15 16.96
N GLU A 104 27.70 0.52 15.82
CA GLU A 104 29.00 0.58 15.13
C GLU A 104 29.16 1.81 14.22
N TYR A 105 28.07 2.33 13.65
CA TYR A 105 28.10 3.46 12.71
C TYR A 105 27.07 4.55 13.09
N PRO A 106 27.27 5.28 14.21
CA PRO A 106 26.28 6.23 14.73
C PRO A 106 25.93 7.36 13.73
N THR A 107 26.89 7.80 12.93
CA THR A 107 26.66 8.81 11.88
C THR A 107 25.77 8.27 10.76
N LEU A 108 26.00 7.03 10.33
CA LEU A 108 25.18 6.37 9.31
C LEU A 108 23.76 6.11 9.85
N HIS A 109 23.65 5.61 11.08
CA HIS A 109 22.37 5.43 11.78
C HIS A 109 21.54 6.72 11.74
N LYS A 110 22.15 7.87 12.07
CA LYS A 110 21.48 9.19 11.99
C LYS A 110 21.06 9.56 10.56
N LYS A 111 21.89 9.29 9.55
CA LYS A 111 21.53 9.54 8.14
C LYS A 111 20.32 8.70 7.70
N ILE A 112 20.27 7.43 8.09
CA ILE A 112 19.16 6.54 7.78
C ILE A 112 17.89 7.00 8.49
N ARG A 113 17.98 7.37 9.77
CA ARG A 113 16.85 7.85 10.56
C ARG A 113 16.15 9.07 9.94
N ARG A 114 16.93 10.01 9.38
CA ARG A 114 16.41 11.17 8.64
C ARG A 114 15.64 10.84 7.37
N LEU A 115 15.71 9.61 6.85
CA LEU A 115 14.88 9.14 5.74
C LEU A 115 13.60 8.46 6.21
N LEU A 116 13.48 8.15 7.50
CA LEU A 116 12.36 7.40 8.07
C LEU A 116 11.43 8.30 8.89
N VAL A 117 11.97 9.33 9.54
CA VAL A 117 11.20 10.26 10.39
C VAL A 117 11.46 11.72 10.04
N ASN A 118 10.48 12.57 10.31
CA ASN A 118 10.59 14.03 10.34
C ASN A 118 10.89 14.42 11.81
N GLU A 119 12.17 14.60 12.16
CA GLU A 119 12.65 14.68 13.55
C GLU A 119 12.00 15.83 14.36
N ASP A 120 11.62 16.92 13.69
CA ASP A 120 11.04 18.11 14.30
C ASP A 120 9.50 18.07 14.40
N GLU A 121 8.87 17.04 13.82
CA GLU A 121 7.41 16.89 13.75
C GLU A 121 6.86 15.95 14.83
N ARG A 122 5.54 16.00 15.04
CA ARG A 122 4.85 15.18 16.06
C ARG A 122 3.63 14.46 15.50
N GLY A 123 3.16 13.46 16.25
CA GLY A 123 1.98 12.68 15.86
C GLY A 123 2.22 11.91 14.57
N THR A 124 1.25 11.90 13.66
CA THR A 124 1.38 11.18 12.39
C THR A 124 2.44 11.77 11.48
N LEU A 125 2.69 13.08 11.54
CA LEU A 125 3.67 13.77 10.72
C LEU A 125 5.12 13.42 11.09
N TYR A 126 5.35 12.84 12.28
CA TYR A 126 6.68 12.35 12.67
C TYR A 126 7.18 11.25 11.70
N TYR A 127 6.29 10.46 11.11
CA TYR A 127 6.68 9.38 10.20
C TYR A 127 6.72 9.87 8.75
N LYS A 128 7.80 9.62 8.01
CA LYS A 128 7.84 9.98 6.58
C LYS A 128 6.93 9.12 5.71
N LEU A 129 6.66 7.90 6.15
CA LEU A 129 5.69 7.00 5.53
C LEU A 129 4.74 6.49 6.62
N LEU A 130 3.45 6.50 6.34
CA LEU A 130 2.45 6.01 7.27
C LEU A 130 1.54 4.98 6.58
N PRO A 131 1.70 3.68 6.88
CA PRO A 131 0.87 2.62 6.31
C PRO A 131 -0.62 2.74 6.65
N THR A 132 -1.42 1.90 6.00
CA THR A 132 -2.87 1.78 6.26
C THR A 132 -3.11 1.27 7.69
N LEU A 133 -4.31 1.53 8.23
CA LEU A 133 -4.72 1.00 9.54
C LEU A 133 -5.08 -0.49 9.49
N LYS A 134 -5.26 -1.06 8.29
CA LYS A 134 -5.73 -2.45 8.12
C LYS A 134 -4.77 -3.46 8.75
N TYR A 135 -5.37 -4.47 9.41
CA TYR A 135 -4.69 -5.65 9.96
C TYR A 135 -3.50 -5.36 10.90
N GLY A 136 -3.38 -4.13 11.41
CA GLY A 136 -2.27 -3.72 12.27
C GLY A 136 -1.01 -3.25 11.53
N ASP A 137 -1.08 -2.98 10.22
CA ASP A 137 0.08 -2.51 9.44
C ASP A 137 0.71 -1.24 10.02
N ARG A 138 -0.09 -0.19 10.22
CA ARG A 138 0.40 1.07 10.82
C ARG A 138 1.00 0.85 12.20
N ALA A 139 0.33 0.06 13.04
CA ALA A 139 0.79 -0.19 14.41
C ALA A 139 2.13 -0.94 14.42
N SER A 140 2.27 -1.95 13.57
CA SER A 140 3.52 -2.70 13.39
C SER A 140 4.66 -1.83 12.91
N TYR A 141 4.40 -1.05 11.85
CA TYR A 141 5.41 -0.21 11.21
C TYR A 141 5.90 0.91 12.13
N THR A 142 4.98 1.57 12.84
CA THR A 142 5.34 2.63 13.80
C THR A 142 6.07 2.06 15.01
N ALA A 143 5.70 0.87 15.50
CA ALA A 143 6.45 0.18 16.56
C ALA A 143 7.90 -0.14 16.13
N ILE A 144 8.10 -0.60 14.88
CA ILE A 144 9.44 -0.84 14.32
C ILE A 144 10.26 0.45 14.24
N ILE A 145 9.69 1.55 13.73
CA ILE A 145 10.40 2.84 13.64
C ILE A 145 10.78 3.37 15.03
N ASP A 146 9.87 3.25 16.00
CA ASP A 146 10.05 3.75 17.36
C ASP A 146 10.89 2.81 18.24
N ASN A 147 11.32 1.65 17.71
CA ASN A 147 11.97 0.59 18.46
C ASN A 147 11.17 0.16 19.71
N LYS A 148 9.86 -0.07 19.52
CA LYS A 148 8.92 -0.52 20.56
C LYS A 148 8.45 -1.95 20.27
N GLU A 149 7.89 -2.58 21.29
CA GLU A 149 7.26 -3.88 21.14
C GLU A 149 6.13 -3.83 20.09
N ILE A 150 6.21 -4.73 19.11
CA ILE A 150 5.18 -4.87 18.08
C ILE A 150 3.92 -5.47 18.73
N PRO A 151 2.73 -4.89 18.51
CA PRO A 151 1.49 -5.42 19.07
C PRO A 151 1.28 -6.90 18.72
N GLN A 152 0.86 -7.70 19.70
CA GLN A 152 0.51 -9.10 19.49
C GLN A 152 -0.87 -9.25 18.81
N GLN A 153 -1.15 -10.43 18.26
CA GLN A 153 -2.45 -10.79 17.66
C GLN A 153 -2.88 -9.90 16.47
N ILE A 154 -1.91 -9.45 15.68
CA ILE A 154 -2.13 -8.72 14.43
C ILE A 154 -2.02 -9.66 13.23
N GLU A 155 -2.76 -9.38 12.15
CA GLU A 155 -2.68 -10.14 10.88
C GLU A 155 -1.65 -9.53 9.89
N SER A 156 -0.99 -8.43 10.26
CA SER A 156 -0.02 -7.74 9.41
C SER A 156 1.18 -8.64 9.06
N ARG A 157 1.60 -8.53 7.79
CA ARG A 157 2.83 -9.18 7.29
C ARG A 157 4.09 -8.32 7.50
N ILE A 158 3.95 -7.08 7.96
CA ILE A 158 5.08 -6.16 8.16
C ILE A 158 6.12 -6.71 9.15
N PRO A 159 5.74 -7.27 10.32
CA PRO A 159 6.72 -7.85 11.26
C PRO A 159 7.54 -8.98 10.62
N ALA A 160 6.89 -9.90 9.92
CA ALA A 160 7.57 -11.00 9.24
C ALA A 160 8.51 -10.52 8.13
N ALA A 161 8.13 -9.46 7.40
CA ALA A 161 9.00 -8.82 6.42
C ALA A 161 10.22 -8.19 7.10
N TYR A 162 10.01 -7.43 8.16
CA TYR A 162 11.08 -6.79 8.94
C TYR A 162 12.09 -7.81 9.47
N ASP A 163 11.61 -8.85 10.15
CA ASP A 163 12.45 -9.93 10.69
C ASP A 163 13.28 -10.61 9.61
N TYR A 164 12.69 -10.84 8.43
CA TYR A 164 13.40 -11.43 7.30
C TYR A 164 14.52 -10.51 6.78
N LEU A 165 14.22 -9.22 6.62
CA LEU A 165 15.17 -8.23 6.12
C LEU A 165 16.33 -8.01 7.11
N VAL A 166 16.05 -7.90 8.41
CA VAL A 166 17.08 -7.83 9.46
C VAL A 166 17.98 -9.05 9.38
N LYS A 167 17.41 -10.27 9.40
CA LYS A 167 18.19 -11.52 9.36
C LYS A 167 19.08 -11.62 8.12
N GLU A 168 18.58 -11.24 6.95
CA GLU A 168 19.39 -11.33 5.73
C GLU A 168 20.49 -10.26 5.72
N LEU A 169 20.17 -9.00 6.00
CA LEU A 169 21.18 -7.92 6.01
C LEU A 169 22.26 -8.16 7.07
N ASP A 170 21.86 -8.56 8.28
CA ASP A 170 22.77 -8.84 9.38
C ASP A 170 23.68 -10.04 9.05
N LYS A 171 23.15 -11.10 8.43
CA LYS A 171 23.96 -12.21 7.94
C LYS A 171 25.01 -11.73 6.93
N GLN A 172 24.63 -10.92 5.94
CA GLN A 172 25.57 -10.41 4.94
C GLN A 172 26.64 -9.51 5.58
N HIS A 173 26.24 -8.68 6.55
CA HIS A 173 27.16 -7.80 7.29
C HIS A 173 28.16 -8.59 8.13
N ARG A 174 27.70 -9.59 8.90
CA ARG A 174 28.57 -10.47 9.70
C ARG A 174 29.52 -11.34 8.88
N LEU A 175 29.16 -11.62 7.63
CA LEU A 175 30.03 -12.31 6.67
C LEU A 175 30.98 -11.35 5.94
N GLU A 176 30.97 -10.05 6.28
CA GLU A 176 31.73 -8.99 5.61
C GLU A 176 31.48 -8.93 4.10
N GLN A 177 30.30 -9.38 3.66
CA GLN A 177 29.89 -9.38 2.25
C GLN A 177 29.33 -8.03 1.81
N ILE A 178 28.91 -7.20 2.78
CA ILE A 178 28.42 -5.84 2.55
C ILE A 178 29.12 -4.84 3.46
N ASP A 179 29.48 -3.69 2.89
CA ASP A 179 29.79 -2.47 3.62
C ASP A 179 28.48 -1.66 3.83
N PRO A 180 28.11 -1.33 5.08
CA PRO A 180 26.85 -0.64 5.35
C PRO A 180 26.73 0.76 4.74
N GLU A 181 27.83 1.51 4.61
CA GLU A 181 27.79 2.85 4.00
C GLU A 181 27.56 2.76 2.49
N GLN A 182 28.23 1.82 1.81
CA GLN A 182 28.03 1.53 0.39
C GLN A 182 26.61 0.99 0.14
N LEU A 183 26.10 0.07 0.98
CA LEU A 183 24.73 -0.41 0.84
C LEU A 183 23.71 0.72 0.99
N PHE A 184 23.91 1.62 1.96
CA PHE A 184 23.09 2.81 2.10
C PHE A 184 23.14 3.69 0.86
N ALA A 185 24.33 3.90 0.28
CA ALA A 185 24.49 4.67 -0.95
C ALA A 185 23.71 4.05 -2.12
N VAL A 186 23.75 2.72 -2.28
CA VAL A 186 22.97 1.97 -3.28
C VAL A 186 21.47 2.19 -3.08
N LEU A 187 20.96 1.99 -1.86
CA LEU A 187 19.53 2.15 -1.55
C LEU A 187 19.01 3.55 -1.88
N VAL A 188 19.80 4.58 -1.59
CA VAL A 188 19.41 5.99 -1.72
C VAL A 188 19.63 6.54 -3.12
N SER A 189 20.67 6.08 -3.83
CA SER A 189 21.14 6.72 -5.07
C SER A 189 20.91 5.91 -6.34
N CYS A 190 20.80 4.58 -6.24
CA CYS A 190 20.69 3.70 -7.40
C CYS A 190 19.25 3.28 -7.71
N LEU A 191 18.41 3.17 -6.68
CA LEU A 191 17.00 2.84 -6.84
C LEU A 191 16.21 4.08 -7.32
N GLN A 192 15.51 3.94 -8.45
CA GLN A 192 14.74 5.01 -9.08
C GLN A 192 13.28 4.64 -9.26
N VAL A 193 12.40 5.62 -9.07
CA VAL A 193 10.97 5.52 -9.37
C VAL A 193 10.56 6.64 -10.32
N VAL A 194 9.55 6.37 -11.15
CA VAL A 194 8.82 7.45 -11.83
C VAL A 194 7.79 7.97 -10.83
N PHE A 195 8.05 9.15 -10.28
CA PHE A 195 7.18 9.83 -9.35
C PHE A 195 6.10 10.57 -10.13
N ILE A 196 4.84 10.19 -9.92
CA ILE A 196 3.69 10.74 -10.62
C ILE A 196 2.83 11.50 -9.61
N ASP A 197 2.86 12.82 -9.70
CA ASP A 197 2.00 13.71 -8.93
C ASP A 197 0.72 13.99 -9.72
N LEU A 198 -0.39 13.46 -9.21
CA LEU A 198 -1.73 13.65 -9.76
C LEU A 198 -2.32 14.96 -9.27
N ASP A 199 -2.80 15.76 -10.21
CA ASP A 199 -3.57 16.95 -9.85
C ASP A 199 -4.92 16.50 -9.26
N GLN A 200 -5.37 17.14 -8.17
CA GLN A 200 -6.67 16.87 -7.56
C GLN A 200 -7.84 17.08 -8.54
N ARG A 201 -7.62 17.82 -9.64
CA ARG A 201 -8.60 18.03 -10.71
C ARG A 201 -8.65 16.90 -11.75
N GLU A 202 -7.63 16.04 -11.81
CA GLU A 202 -7.62 14.87 -12.68
C GLU A 202 -8.45 13.75 -12.06
N ARG A 203 -8.97 12.84 -12.89
CA ARG A 203 -9.71 11.66 -12.42
C ARG A 203 -8.69 10.59 -11.97
N PRO A 204 -8.37 10.48 -10.67
CA PRO A 204 -7.20 9.71 -10.24
C PRO A 204 -7.39 8.21 -10.49
N TYR A 205 -8.65 7.77 -10.57
CA TYR A 205 -9.03 6.38 -10.82
C TYR A 205 -8.72 5.91 -12.26
N GLU A 206 -8.81 6.79 -13.26
CA GLU A 206 -8.49 6.43 -14.66
C GLU A 206 -7.00 6.20 -14.84
N ILE A 207 -6.18 7.06 -14.19
CA ILE A 207 -4.72 6.91 -14.20
C ILE A 207 -4.32 5.67 -13.40
N PHE A 208 -4.95 5.44 -12.25
CA PHE A 208 -4.72 4.26 -11.44
C PHE A 208 -5.03 2.95 -12.18
N GLU A 209 -6.15 2.88 -12.91
CA GLU A 209 -6.51 1.73 -13.75
C GLU A 209 -5.43 1.44 -14.80
N SER A 210 -4.92 2.48 -15.47
CA SER A 210 -3.90 2.33 -16.51
C SER A 210 -2.56 1.81 -15.97
N LEU A 211 -2.21 2.16 -14.72
CA LEU A 211 -0.92 1.83 -14.11
C LEU A 211 -0.90 0.46 -13.43
N ASN A 212 -2.02 0.02 -12.86
CA ASN A 212 -2.13 -1.28 -12.17
C ASN A 212 -1.93 -2.50 -13.08
N TYR A 213 -1.90 -2.32 -14.41
CA TYR A 213 -1.64 -3.40 -15.37
C TYR A 213 -0.19 -3.95 -15.30
N LYS A 214 0.76 -3.26 -14.65
CA LYS A 214 2.21 -3.62 -14.69
C LYS A 214 2.80 -4.16 -13.37
N GLY A 215 2.00 -4.50 -12.35
CA GLY A 215 2.48 -5.01 -11.04
C GLY A 215 1.75 -6.27 -10.56
N LYS A 216 1.87 -6.64 -9.25
CA LYS A 216 0.98 -7.66 -8.63
C LYS A 216 -0.45 -7.13 -8.76
N PRO A 217 -1.27 -7.69 -9.67
CA PRO A 217 -2.51 -7.07 -10.06
C PRO A 217 -3.42 -6.93 -8.84
N LEU A 218 -4.06 -5.77 -8.74
CA LEU A 218 -5.15 -5.59 -7.80
C LEU A 218 -6.29 -6.53 -8.16
N THR A 219 -6.95 -7.06 -7.14
CA THR A 219 -8.18 -7.81 -7.36
C THR A 219 -9.26 -6.86 -7.88
N GLN A 220 -10.32 -7.40 -8.47
CA GLN A 220 -11.44 -6.56 -8.91
C GLN A 220 -12.12 -5.88 -7.73
N ALA A 221 -12.19 -6.57 -6.59
CA ALA A 221 -12.61 -6.00 -5.32
C ALA A 221 -11.73 -4.81 -4.88
N ASP A 222 -10.40 -4.93 -4.97
CA ASP A 222 -9.47 -3.83 -4.66
C ASP A 222 -9.70 -2.63 -5.59
N LEU A 223 -9.92 -2.86 -6.89
CA LEU A 223 -10.20 -1.78 -7.85
C LEU A 223 -11.51 -1.06 -7.51
N VAL A 224 -12.57 -1.81 -7.18
CA VAL A 224 -13.85 -1.24 -6.74
C VAL A 224 -13.68 -0.40 -5.47
N ARG A 225 -12.94 -0.92 -4.48
CA ARG A 225 -12.62 -0.21 -3.25
C ARG A 225 -11.94 1.13 -3.50
N ASN A 226 -10.90 1.13 -4.35
CA ASN A 226 -10.17 2.35 -4.69
C ASN A 226 -11.06 3.37 -5.37
N TYR A 227 -11.95 2.93 -6.28
CA TYR A 227 -12.91 3.82 -6.91
C TYR A 227 -13.91 4.43 -5.92
N ILE A 228 -14.43 3.64 -4.98
CA ILE A 228 -15.34 4.16 -3.93
C ILE A 228 -14.68 5.32 -3.20
N ALA A 229 -13.43 5.14 -2.78
CA ALA A 229 -12.70 6.17 -2.09
C ALA A 229 -12.45 7.41 -2.93
N MET A 230 -12.00 7.25 -4.18
CA MET A 230 -11.69 8.37 -5.06
C MET A 230 -12.93 9.15 -5.48
N LYS A 231 -14.10 8.49 -5.57
CA LYS A 231 -15.37 9.15 -5.90
C LYS A 231 -15.93 9.98 -4.74
N LEU A 232 -15.63 9.59 -3.50
CA LEU A 232 -16.19 10.23 -2.31
C LEU A 232 -15.33 11.39 -1.81
N PRO A 233 -15.95 12.51 -1.37
CA PRO A 233 -15.24 13.56 -0.65
C PRO A 233 -14.54 12.98 0.58
N GLU A 234 -13.33 13.45 0.88
CA GLU A 234 -12.51 12.97 2.00
C GLU A 234 -13.27 12.97 3.33
N SER A 235 -14.05 14.02 3.59
CA SER A 235 -14.87 14.16 4.80
C SER A 235 -15.94 13.07 4.98
N LYS A 236 -16.28 12.32 3.93
CA LYS A 236 -17.23 11.20 3.99
C LYS A 236 -16.55 9.84 3.95
N GLN A 237 -15.28 9.76 3.54
CA GLN A 237 -14.63 8.48 3.27
C GLN A 237 -14.62 7.59 4.51
N GLU A 238 -14.23 8.11 5.68
CA GLU A 238 -14.16 7.32 6.91
C GLU A 238 -15.51 6.69 7.27
N ASP A 239 -16.57 7.50 7.35
CA ASP A 239 -17.92 7.03 7.66
C ASP A 239 -18.42 6.03 6.61
N VAL A 240 -18.19 6.30 5.32
CA VAL A 240 -18.65 5.41 4.25
C VAL A 240 -17.96 4.05 4.33
N PHE A 241 -16.64 4.06 4.54
CA PHE A 241 -15.88 2.84 4.67
C PHE A 241 -16.31 2.06 5.90
N LYS A 242 -16.39 2.71 7.06
CA LYS A 242 -16.80 2.09 8.31
C LYS A 242 -18.20 1.50 8.25
N ASP A 243 -19.17 2.25 7.73
CA ASP A 243 -20.58 1.88 7.83
C ASP A 243 -21.07 1.01 6.65
N TYR A 244 -20.42 1.11 5.49
CA TYR A 244 -20.87 0.44 4.26
C TYR A 244 -19.87 -0.55 3.69
N TRP A 245 -18.62 -0.13 3.40
CA TRP A 245 -17.69 -0.98 2.65
C TRP A 245 -16.94 -2.01 3.49
N SER A 246 -16.36 -1.60 4.63
CA SER A 246 -15.62 -2.51 5.53
C SER A 246 -16.47 -3.69 6.01
N PRO A 247 -17.77 -3.53 6.36
CA PRO A 247 -18.62 -4.68 6.67
C PRO A 247 -18.74 -5.69 5.53
N ILE A 248 -18.72 -5.24 4.27
CA ILE A 248 -18.73 -6.12 3.10
C ILE A 248 -17.40 -6.89 3.01
N GLU A 249 -16.27 -6.21 3.18
CA GLU A 249 -14.94 -6.82 3.15
C GLU A 249 -14.72 -7.82 4.28
N GLU A 250 -15.27 -7.54 5.47
CA GLU A 250 -15.17 -8.42 6.64
C GLU A 250 -16.07 -9.65 6.52
N THR A 251 -17.21 -9.52 5.86
CA THR A 251 -18.15 -10.63 5.62
C THR A 251 -17.68 -11.52 4.47
N LEU A 252 -17.18 -10.92 3.39
CA LEU A 252 -16.77 -11.61 2.16
C LEU A 252 -15.28 -11.39 1.96
N LEU A 253 -14.50 -12.41 2.32
CA LEU A 253 -13.05 -12.27 2.40
C LEU A 253 -12.43 -12.58 1.04
N GLU A 254 -11.79 -11.59 0.41
CA GLU A 254 -11.13 -11.79 -0.91
C GLU A 254 -10.03 -12.88 -0.89
N LYS A 255 -9.44 -13.15 0.29
CA LYS A 255 -8.49 -14.23 0.52
C LYS A 255 -9.12 -15.64 0.46
N GLN A 256 -10.43 -15.74 0.70
CA GLN A 256 -11.19 -17.00 0.58
C GLN A 256 -11.74 -17.11 -0.84
N THR A 257 -11.69 -18.31 -1.41
CA THR A 257 -12.09 -18.52 -2.81
C THR A 257 -13.37 -19.34 -2.93
N VAL A 258 -14.17 -19.05 -3.95
CA VAL A 258 -15.44 -19.74 -4.21
C VAL A 258 -15.42 -20.55 -5.50
N GLY A 259 -16.10 -21.70 -5.43
CA GLY A 259 -16.31 -22.60 -6.56
C GLY A 259 -15.01 -23.16 -7.15
N ARG A 260 -15.11 -23.73 -8.35
CA ARG A 260 -13.96 -24.32 -9.07
C ARG A 260 -13.04 -23.28 -9.72
N SER A 261 -13.50 -22.04 -9.84
CA SER A 261 -12.75 -20.96 -10.48
C SER A 261 -11.69 -20.33 -9.59
N GLY A 262 -11.70 -20.60 -8.28
CA GLY A 262 -10.69 -20.06 -7.35
C GLY A 262 -10.74 -18.54 -7.22
N VAL A 263 -11.91 -17.93 -7.44
CA VAL A 263 -12.10 -16.47 -7.39
C VAL A 263 -12.37 -16.05 -5.96
N GLY A 264 -11.78 -14.93 -5.52
CA GLY A 264 -12.05 -14.36 -4.20
C GLY A 264 -13.54 -14.12 -3.95
N GLU A 265 -14.00 -14.35 -2.73
CA GLU A 265 -15.42 -14.22 -2.36
C GLU A 265 -16.00 -12.86 -2.71
N LEU A 266 -15.28 -11.79 -2.41
CA LEU A 266 -15.73 -10.42 -2.65
C LEU A 266 -15.82 -10.13 -4.15
N THR A 267 -14.80 -10.51 -4.93
CA THR A 267 -14.83 -10.42 -6.39
C THR A 267 -15.99 -11.23 -6.98
N ALA A 268 -16.24 -12.44 -6.48
CA ALA A 268 -17.32 -13.29 -6.95
C ALA A 268 -18.70 -12.71 -6.61
N PHE A 269 -18.88 -12.19 -5.40
CA PHE A 269 -20.09 -11.49 -4.99
C PHE A 269 -20.39 -10.31 -5.91
N LEU A 270 -19.42 -9.41 -6.12
CA LEU A 270 -19.60 -8.22 -6.97
C LEU A 270 -20.00 -8.63 -8.39
N ARG A 271 -19.35 -9.68 -8.94
CA ARG A 271 -19.71 -10.26 -10.24
C ARG A 271 -21.16 -10.71 -10.29
N HIS A 272 -21.60 -11.51 -9.32
CA HIS A 272 -22.98 -12.01 -9.26
C HIS A 272 -24.00 -10.90 -9.05
N TYR A 273 -23.70 -9.93 -8.19
CA TYR A 273 -24.52 -8.74 -7.98
C TYR A 273 -24.74 -7.97 -9.28
N PHE A 274 -23.68 -7.68 -10.03
CA PHE A 274 -23.82 -6.96 -11.30
C PHE A 274 -24.47 -7.81 -12.40
N THR A 275 -24.28 -9.13 -12.38
CA THR A 275 -24.99 -10.03 -13.30
C THR A 275 -26.49 -10.05 -13.02
N TYR A 276 -26.89 -10.07 -11.74
CA TYR A 276 -28.28 -9.91 -11.34
C TYR A 276 -28.85 -8.56 -11.78
N MET A 277 -28.11 -7.47 -11.59
CA MET A 277 -28.56 -6.11 -11.95
C MET A 277 -28.67 -5.87 -13.46
N SER A 278 -27.78 -6.47 -14.26
CA SER A 278 -27.74 -6.27 -15.72
C SER A 278 -28.50 -7.32 -16.51
N GLY A 279 -28.84 -8.46 -15.90
CA GLY A 279 -29.42 -9.62 -16.58
C GLY A 279 -28.44 -10.38 -17.48
N ALA A 280 -27.16 -9.99 -17.51
CA ALA A 280 -26.12 -10.59 -18.36
C ALA A 280 -24.94 -11.08 -17.53
N LEU A 281 -24.38 -12.23 -17.91
CA LEU A 281 -23.19 -12.77 -17.26
C LEU A 281 -21.99 -11.85 -17.51
N ILE A 282 -21.37 -11.38 -16.43
CA ILE A 282 -20.20 -10.50 -16.50
C ILE A 282 -18.95 -11.36 -16.40
N LYS A 283 -17.94 -11.05 -17.20
CA LYS A 283 -16.61 -11.67 -17.08
C LYS A 283 -15.92 -11.16 -15.80
N GLN A 284 -15.14 -12.01 -15.15
CA GLN A 284 -14.50 -11.68 -13.88
C GLN A 284 -13.66 -10.40 -13.96
N ASP A 285 -12.87 -10.23 -15.01
CA ASP A 285 -12.01 -9.07 -15.27
C ASP A 285 -12.77 -7.77 -15.60
N HIS A 286 -14.09 -7.85 -15.83
CA HIS A 286 -14.96 -6.71 -16.14
C HIS A 286 -15.81 -6.24 -14.93
N VAL A 287 -15.63 -6.84 -13.74
CA VAL A 287 -16.42 -6.48 -12.56
C VAL A 287 -16.22 -5.01 -12.18
N TYR A 288 -14.96 -4.57 -12.14
CA TYR A 288 -14.61 -3.19 -11.83
C TYR A 288 -15.16 -2.20 -12.85
N SER A 289 -15.00 -2.45 -14.16
CA SER A 289 -15.49 -1.54 -15.20
C SER A 289 -17.00 -1.36 -15.11
N ARG A 290 -17.75 -2.42 -14.81
CA ARG A 290 -19.20 -2.35 -14.58
C ARG A 290 -19.57 -1.53 -13.34
N PHE A 291 -18.82 -1.67 -12.24
CA PHE A 291 -18.99 -0.85 -11.05
C PHE A 291 -18.72 0.64 -11.36
N ARG A 292 -17.60 0.93 -12.03
CA ARG A 292 -17.17 2.28 -12.39
C ARG A 292 -18.21 2.97 -13.27
N ASP A 293 -18.62 2.34 -14.38
CA ASP A 293 -19.58 2.92 -15.32
C ASP A 293 -20.92 3.24 -14.64
N ARG A 294 -21.38 2.35 -13.74
CA ARG A 294 -22.55 2.61 -12.90
C ARG A 294 -22.31 3.78 -11.95
N GLY A 295 -21.19 3.76 -11.24
CA GLY A 295 -20.77 4.80 -10.32
C GLY A 295 -20.74 6.18 -10.99
N GLU A 296 -20.19 6.31 -12.19
CA GLU A 296 -20.08 7.59 -12.90
C GLU A 296 -21.45 8.21 -13.21
N SER A 297 -22.46 7.38 -13.49
CA SER A 297 -23.83 7.86 -13.75
C SER A 297 -24.58 8.33 -12.50
N LEU A 298 -24.07 8.07 -11.29
CA LEU A 298 -24.76 8.34 -10.02
C LEU A 298 -24.24 9.61 -9.34
N THR A 299 -25.17 10.41 -8.81
CA THR A 299 -24.83 11.46 -7.84
C THR A 299 -24.25 10.85 -6.55
N ILE A 300 -23.59 11.64 -5.71
CA ILE A 300 -23.03 11.13 -4.44
C ILE A 300 -24.14 10.49 -3.57
N GLU A 301 -25.31 11.10 -3.48
CA GLU A 301 -26.44 10.56 -2.72
C GLU A 301 -26.92 9.22 -3.29
N GLN A 302 -27.09 9.13 -4.61
CA GLN A 302 -27.46 7.87 -5.27
C GLN A 302 -26.38 6.80 -5.12
N PHE A 303 -25.12 7.19 -5.14
CA PHE A 303 -23.99 6.30 -4.92
C PHE A 303 -23.99 5.73 -3.49
N MET A 304 -24.34 6.55 -2.48
CA MET A 304 -24.53 6.07 -1.11
C MET A 304 -25.63 5.01 -1.01
N HIS A 305 -26.77 5.22 -1.69
CA HIS A 305 -27.84 4.22 -1.75
C HIS A 305 -27.39 2.93 -2.43
N GLU A 306 -26.54 3.03 -3.46
CA GLU A 306 -25.96 1.85 -4.12
C GLU A 306 -25.04 1.07 -3.18
N LEU A 307 -24.19 1.75 -2.38
CA LEU A 307 -23.35 1.10 -1.38
C LEU A 307 -24.18 0.43 -0.28
N ALA A 308 -25.26 1.07 0.18
CA ALA A 308 -26.20 0.47 1.12
C ALA A 308 -26.86 -0.80 0.55
N ARG A 309 -27.23 -0.77 -0.74
CA ARG A 309 -27.77 -1.93 -1.44
C ARG A 309 -26.73 -3.04 -1.54
N LEU A 310 -25.50 -2.74 -1.92
CA LEU A 310 -24.40 -3.71 -1.95
C LEU A 310 -24.20 -4.37 -0.60
N LYS A 311 -24.16 -3.61 0.49
CA LYS A 311 -24.04 -4.16 1.85
C LYS A 311 -25.16 -5.15 2.17
N ARG A 312 -26.41 -4.81 1.86
CA ARG A 312 -27.55 -5.73 2.06
C ARG A 312 -27.41 -7.01 1.25
N PHE A 313 -27.03 -6.90 -0.03
CA PHE A 313 -26.86 -8.07 -0.90
C PHE A 313 -25.65 -8.92 -0.50
N ALA A 314 -24.59 -8.32 0.04
CA ALA A 314 -23.45 -9.05 0.59
C ALA A 314 -23.90 -9.94 1.75
N GLY A 315 -24.78 -9.45 2.63
CA GLY A 315 -25.38 -10.26 3.70
C GLY A 315 -26.19 -11.45 3.17
N TYR A 316 -26.96 -11.29 2.09
CA TYR A 316 -27.64 -12.43 1.47
C TYR A 316 -26.65 -13.42 0.85
N TYR A 317 -25.59 -12.91 0.21
CA TYR A 317 -24.58 -13.74 -0.42
C TYR A 317 -23.79 -14.55 0.60
N ASP A 318 -23.49 -13.96 1.77
CA ASP A 318 -22.87 -14.65 2.89
C ASP A 318 -23.69 -15.87 3.32
N ARG A 319 -24.99 -15.71 3.51
CA ARG A 319 -25.90 -16.84 3.87
C ARG A 319 -25.96 -17.91 2.80
N LEU A 320 -25.78 -17.56 1.52
CA LEU A 320 -25.68 -18.55 0.44
C LEU A 320 -24.37 -19.34 0.50
N LEU A 321 -23.26 -18.70 0.89
CA LEU A 321 -21.98 -19.37 1.06
C LEU A 321 -21.91 -20.17 2.37
N ARG A 322 -22.56 -19.66 3.41
CA ARG A 322 -22.52 -20.13 4.79
C ARG A 322 -23.96 -20.18 5.34
N PRO A 323 -24.74 -21.23 5.00
CA PRO A 323 -26.14 -21.35 5.41
C PRO A 323 -26.35 -21.32 6.93
N GLU A 324 -25.33 -21.65 7.72
CA GLU A 324 -25.32 -21.53 9.18
C GLU A 324 -25.50 -20.09 9.70
N ASN A 325 -25.26 -19.08 8.85
CA ASN A 325 -25.47 -17.66 9.17
C ASN A 325 -26.92 -17.20 8.91
N GLU A 326 -27.79 -18.08 8.40
CA GLU A 326 -29.22 -17.76 8.27
C GLU A 326 -29.84 -17.70 9.68
N PRO A 327 -30.49 -16.59 10.07
CA PRO A 327 -31.19 -16.53 11.34
C PRO A 327 -32.30 -17.59 11.37
N ASN A 328 -32.31 -18.40 12.44
CA ASN A 328 -33.44 -19.27 12.73
C ASN A 328 -34.64 -18.40 13.11
N GLU A 329 -35.43 -18.01 12.13
CA GLU A 329 -36.78 -17.53 12.36
C GLU A 329 -37.66 -18.77 12.65
N GLU A 330 -37.79 -19.11 13.93
CA GLU A 330 -38.83 -20.05 14.42
C GLU A 330 -40.23 -19.45 14.31
#